data_AF-Q2J0G8-F1
#
_entry.id   AF-Q2J0G8-F1
#
_cell.length_a   1.000
_cell.length_b   1.000
_cell.length_c   1.000
_cell.angle_alpha   90.00
_cell.angle_beta   90.00
_cell.angle_gamma   90.00
#
_symmetry.space_group_name_H-M   'P 1'
#
loop_
_entity.id
_entity.type
_entity.pdbx_description
1 polymer ?
#
loop_
_entity_poly.entity_id
_entity_poly.type
_entity_poly.pdbx_seq_one_letter_code
_entity_poly.pdbx_strand_id
1 'polypeptide(L)' 'MTATDQPKFDPAYVATLREVLDIAVAQIATEHRTPATKAMMAQIIVQNAARGVTDARTLVHDAVLAGADGAP' A
#
# COMPACT_ATOMS: atom_id res chain seq x y z
N MET A 1 23.77 -8.64 -21.88
CA MET A 1 22.64 -9.51 -21.53
C MET A 1 21.59 -8.66 -20.84
N THR A 2 20.35 -8.82 -21.29
CA THR A 2 19.15 -7.97 -21.12
C THR A 2 18.90 -7.50 -19.69
N ALA A 3 18.79 -6.17 -19.50
CA ALA A 3 18.12 -5.61 -18.34
C ALA A 3 16.69 -6.17 -18.34
N THR A 4 16.39 -6.96 -17.33
CA THR A 4 15.10 -7.62 -17.17
C THR A 4 14.04 -6.53 -17.04
N ASP A 5 13.19 -6.40 -18.06
CA ASP A 5 11.90 -5.73 -17.97
C ASP A 5 11.04 -6.56 -17.01
N GLN A 6 11.37 -6.50 -15.71
CA GLN A 6 10.49 -7.05 -14.69
C GLN A 6 9.25 -6.18 -14.73
N PRO A 7 8.05 -6.75 -14.92
CA PRO A 7 6.82 -6.02 -14.72
C PRO A 7 6.94 -5.32 -13.38
N LYS A 8 6.88 -3.98 -13.38
CA LYS A 8 6.99 -3.17 -12.16
C LYS A 8 6.01 -3.62 -11.08
N PHE A 9 4.95 -4.30 -11.49
CA PHE A 9 3.99 -5.02 -10.65
C PHE A 9 3.70 -6.44 -11.18
N ASP A 10 4.55 -7.40 -10.83
CA ASP A 10 4.26 -8.83 -11.02
C ASP A 10 3.04 -9.27 -10.18
N PRO A 11 2.28 -10.31 -10.60
CA PRO A 11 1.10 -10.78 -9.85
C PRO A 11 1.41 -11.16 -8.39
N ALA A 12 2.57 -11.79 -8.16
CA ALA A 12 3.03 -12.11 -6.81
C ALA A 12 3.32 -10.84 -5.99
N TYR A 13 3.90 -9.82 -6.63
CA TYR A 13 4.17 -8.53 -5.98
C TYR A 13 2.87 -7.77 -5.66
N VAL A 14 1.90 -7.78 -6.58
CA VAL A 14 0.56 -7.22 -6.34
C VAL A 14 -0.15 -7.93 -5.19
N ALA A 15 -0.02 -9.26 -5.07
CA ALA A 15 -0.56 -10.00 -3.94
C ALA A 15 0.06 -9.53 -2.61
N THR A 16 1.37 -9.33 -2.56
CA THR A 16 2.06 -8.76 -1.39
C THR A 16 1.54 -7.35 -1.05
N LEU A 17 1.38 -6.47 -2.04
CA LEU A 17 0.86 -5.11 -1.81
C LEU A 17 -0.59 -5.13 -1.29
N ARG A 18 -1.38 -6.12 -1.73
CA ARG A 18 -2.75 -6.32 -1.23
C ARG A 18 -2.75 -6.79 0.21
N GLU A 19 -1.87 -7.71 0.59
CA GLU A 19 -1.71 -8.12 2.00
C GLU A 19 -1.27 -6.95 2.88
N VAL A 20 -0.31 -6.15 2.41
CA VAL A 20 0.14 -4.91 3.07
C VAL A 20 -1.04 -3.95 3.29
N LEU A 21 -1.88 -3.75 2.28
CA LEU A 21 -3.07 -2.92 2.39
C LEU A 21 -4.05 -3.46 3.43
N ASP A 22 -4.34 -4.75 3.43
CA ASP A 22 -5.29 -5.34 4.37
C ASP A 22 -4.76 -5.28 5.82
N ILE A 23 -3.45 -5.43 6.02
CA ILE A 23 -2.79 -5.20 7.33
C ILE A 23 -2.91 -3.75 7.77
N ALA A 24 -2.66 -2.80 6.87
CA ALA A 24 -2.74 -1.38 7.17
C ALA A 24 -4.17 -0.97 7.54
N VAL A 25 -5.18 -1.43 6.79
CA VAL A 25 -6.60 -1.18 7.08
C VAL A 25 -7.03 -1.77 8.42
N ALA A 26 -6.46 -2.91 8.82
CA ALA A 26 -6.73 -3.51 10.12
C ALA A 26 -6.16 -2.69 11.30
N GLN A 27 -5.19 -1.80 11.06
CA GLN A 27 -4.56 -0.97 12.09
C GLN A 27 -5.23 0.40 12.29
N ILE A 28 -5.98 0.91 11.31
CA ILE A 28 -6.73 2.16 11.48
C ILE A 28 -8.03 1.93 12.26
N ALA A 29 -8.53 2.97 12.93
CA ALA A 29 -9.78 2.90 13.67
C ALA A 29 -10.96 2.56 12.75
N THR A 30 -11.90 1.75 13.23
CA THR A 30 -13.03 1.24 12.44
C THR A 30 -13.86 2.35 11.79
N GLU A 31 -13.97 3.50 12.47
CA GLU A 31 -14.67 4.70 11.98
C GLU A 31 -14.04 5.27 10.70
N HIS A 32 -12.74 5.11 10.52
CA HIS A 32 -12.01 5.59 9.35
C HIS A 32 -11.86 4.53 8.24
N ARG A 33 -12.31 3.28 8.45
CA ARG A 33 -12.25 2.18 7.45
C ARG A 33 -13.30 2.33 6.34
N THR A 34 -13.36 3.51 5.73
CA THR A 34 -14.23 3.77 4.60
C THR A 34 -13.61 3.27 3.29
N PRO A 35 -14.42 3.01 2.24
CA PRO A 35 -13.89 2.68 0.91
C PRO A 35 -12.93 3.76 0.37
N ALA A 36 -13.18 5.04 0.70
CA ALA A 36 -12.32 6.15 0.30
C ALA A 36 -10.94 6.09 0.97
N THR A 37 -10.90 5.88 2.29
CA THR A 37 -9.65 5.71 3.04
C THR A 37 -8.88 4.49 2.54
N LYS A 38 -9.55 3.36 2.29
CA LYS A 38 -8.90 2.16 1.75
C LYS A 38 -8.28 2.41 0.37
N ALA A 39 -8.95 3.16 -0.51
CA ALA A 39 -8.41 3.52 -1.81
C ALA A 39 -7.19 4.46 -1.70
N MET A 40 -7.24 5.45 -0.82
CA MET A 40 -6.12 6.36 -0.55
C MET A 40 -4.90 5.59 -0.03
N MET A 41 -5.09 4.69 0.93
CA MET A 41 -4.03 3.82 1.46
C MET A 41 -3.42 2.95 0.36
N ALA A 42 -4.25 2.35 -0.50
CA ALA A 42 -3.80 1.55 -1.63
C ALA A 42 -2.96 2.39 -2.62
N GLN A 43 -3.39 3.61 -2.91
CA GLN A 43 -2.65 4.53 -3.78
C GLN A 43 -1.27 4.85 -3.23
N ILE A 44 -1.16 5.16 -1.93
CA ILE A 44 0.12 5.48 -1.27
C ILE A 44 1.07 4.28 -1.32
N ILE A 45 0.58 3.08 -1.01
CA ILE A 45 1.36 1.83 -1.08
C ILE A 45 1.93 1.63 -2.49
N VAL A 46 1.08 1.75 -3.53
CA VAL A 46 1.49 1.57 -4.93
C VAL A 46 2.46 2.67 -5.36
N GLN A 47 2.24 3.91 -4.94
CA GLN A 47 3.11 5.03 -5.28
C GLN A 47 4.50 4.89 -4.65
N ASN A 48 4.57 4.47 -3.39
CA ASN A 48 5.84 4.19 -2.70
C ASN A 48 6.56 2.99 -3.32
N ALA A 49 5.85 1.90 -3.60
CA ALA A 49 6.36 0.77 -4.36
C ALA A 49 6.94 1.21 -5.71
N ALA A 50 6.23 2.09 -6.43
CA ALA A 50 6.69 2.61 -7.71
C ALA A 50 7.93 3.52 -7.62
N ARG A 51 8.21 4.10 -6.45
CA ARG A 51 9.44 4.87 -6.15
C ARG A 51 10.61 3.99 -5.71
N GLY A 52 10.41 2.68 -5.61
CA GLY A 52 11.43 1.71 -5.20
C GLY A 52 11.39 1.35 -3.72
N VAL A 53 10.37 1.79 -2.96
CA VAL A 53 10.17 1.36 -1.57
C VAL A 53 9.53 -0.02 -1.56
N THR A 54 10.31 -1.04 -1.23
CA THR A 54 9.85 -2.43 -1.20
C THR A 54 9.69 -2.99 0.22
N ASP A 55 10.07 -2.23 1.25
CA ASP A 55 9.92 -2.64 2.64
C ASP A 55 8.44 -2.61 3.06
N ALA A 56 7.90 -3.79 3.37
CA ALA A 56 6.50 -3.94 3.76
C ALA A 56 6.14 -3.15 5.02
N ARG A 57 7.04 -3.02 6.01
CA ARG A 57 6.77 -2.26 7.23
C ARG A 57 6.66 -0.78 6.93
N THR A 58 7.53 -0.25 6.07
CA THR A 58 7.47 1.14 5.61
C THR A 58 6.18 1.41 4.85
N LEU A 59 5.79 0.51 3.94
CA LEU A 59 4.54 0.65 3.17
C LEU A 59 3.30 0.61 4.07
N VAL A 60 3.27 -0.27 5.07
CA VAL A 60 2.19 -0.31 6.07
C VAL A 60 2.18 0.97 6.90
N HIS A 61 3.34 1.42 7.39
CA HIS A 61 3.44 2.61 8.24
C HIS A 61 2.90 3.85 7.53
N ASP A 62 3.34 4.11 6.30
CA ASP A 62 2.90 5.26 5.51
C ASP A 62 1.40 5.19 5.19
N ALA A 63 0.89 3.99 4.88
CA ALA A 63 -0.53 3.78 4.64
C ALA A 63 -1.38 4.03 5.90
N VAL A 64 -0.94 3.52 7.06
CA VAL A 64 -1.65 3.72 8.33
C VAL A 64 -1.63 5.19 8.73
N LEU A 65 -0.48 5.87 8.58
CA LEU A 65 -0.36 7.29 8.88
C LEU A 65 -1.32 8.13 8.03
N ALA A 66 -1.42 7.80 6.74
CA ALA A 66 -2.39 8.46 5.86
C ALA A 66 -3.85 8.11 6.22
N GLY A 67 -4.13 6.86 6.59
CA GLY A 67 -5.48 6.42 6.97
C GLY A 67 -5.91 6.81 8.39
N ALA A 68 -4.99 7.28 9.24
CA ALA A 68 -5.24 7.62 10.63
C ALA A 68 -6.15 8.85 10.78
N ASP A 69 -5.99 9.84 9.88
CA ASP A 69 -6.83 11.04 9.86
C ASP A 69 -8.13 10.85 9.05
N GLY A 70 -8.29 9.68 8.40
CA GLY A 70 -9.33 9.44 7.40
C GLY A 70 -9.04 10.12 6.06
N ALA A 71 -9.71 9.66 4.99
CA ALA A 71 -9.66 10.39 3.73
C ALA A 71 -10.30 11.79 3.90
N PRO A 72 -9.70 12.85 3.32
CA PRO A 72 -10.23 14.21 3.36
C PRO A 72 -11.60 14.35 2.68
#